data_AF-A0A7C3H1C1-F1
#
_entry.id   AF-A0A7C3H1C1-F1
#
_cell.length_a   1.000
_cell.length_b   1.000
_cell.length_c   1.000
_cell.angle_alpha   90.00
_cell.angle_beta   90.00
_cell.angle_gamma   90.00
#
_symmetry.space_group_name_H-M   'P 1'
#
loop_
_entity.id
_entity.type
_entity.pdbx_description
1 polymer ?
#
loop_
_entity_poly.entity_id
_entity_poly.type
_entity_poly.pdbx_seq_one_letter_code
_entity_poly.pdbx_strand_id
1 'polypeptide(L)'
;MPGSLRERWIREGGYGELLALAIPLILSTGAWSVQHFVDRMFLTWYSPEAIAAAMPAGILNFTLMSFFLGTAGYVNTFVAQYYGAQRYERIGPAVWQGVYVALIGAVLIAATIPLAPGFFRLVGHERTVQLYEVSYYQILCVGAFP
;
A
#
# COMPACT_ATOMS: atom_id res chain seq x y z
N MET A 1 -23.80 -32.82 -13.79
CA MET A 1 -22.96 -32.22 -14.87
C MET A 1 -22.75 -30.76 -14.53
N PRO A 2 -21.56 -30.17 -14.69
CA PRO A 2 -21.38 -28.76 -14.40
C PRO A 2 -22.23 -27.95 -15.39
N GLY A 3 -23.07 -27.05 -14.87
CA GLY A 3 -23.91 -26.17 -15.67
C GLY A 3 -23.14 -25.46 -16.77
N SER A 4 -23.83 -25.15 -17.88
CA SER A 4 -23.22 -24.52 -19.06
C SER A 4 -22.42 -23.28 -18.68
N LEU A 5 -21.38 -22.92 -19.46
CA LEU A 5 -20.57 -21.71 -19.19
C LEU A 5 -21.43 -20.45 -19.02
N ARG A 6 -22.55 -20.37 -19.74
CA ARG A 6 -23.54 -19.30 -19.64
C ARG A 6 -24.24 -19.25 -18.28
N GLU A 7 -24.54 -20.41 -17.71
CA GLU A 7 -25.16 -20.54 -16.38
C GLU A 7 -24.20 -20.15 -15.25
N ARG A 8 -22.91 -20.52 -15.38
CA ARG A 8 -21.85 -20.08 -14.46
C ARG A 8 -21.57 -18.58 -14.52
N TRP A 9 -21.86 -17.95 -15.66
CA TRP A 9 -21.67 -16.52 -15.87
C TRP A 9 -22.77 -15.68 -15.22
N ILE A 10 -24.03 -16.12 -15.33
CA ILE A 10 -25.22 -15.34 -14.96
C ILE A 10 -25.69 -15.61 -13.52
N ARG A 11 -25.35 -16.76 -12.94
CA ARG A 11 -25.74 -17.09 -11.56
C ARG A 11 -25.22 -16.05 -10.54
N GLU A 12 -25.89 -15.94 -9.41
CA GLU A 12 -25.45 -15.16 -8.25
C GLU A 12 -24.07 -15.67 -7.77
N GLY A 13 -23.11 -14.76 -7.58
CA GLY A 13 -21.70 -15.10 -7.38
C GLY A 13 -21.01 -15.71 -8.61
N GLY A 14 -21.57 -15.50 -9.80
CA GLY A 14 -21.04 -15.99 -11.08
C GLY A 14 -19.84 -15.18 -11.58
N TYR A 15 -19.24 -15.64 -12.69
CA TYR A 15 -18.05 -14.98 -13.26
C TYR A 15 -18.30 -13.53 -13.70
N GLY A 16 -19.52 -13.20 -14.15
CA GLY A 16 -19.88 -11.84 -14.53
C GLY A 16 -19.81 -10.86 -13.36
N GLU A 17 -20.42 -11.22 -12.23
CA GLU A 17 -20.38 -10.40 -11.00
C GLU A 17 -18.97 -10.29 -10.43
N LEU A 18 -18.22 -11.41 -10.41
CA LEU A 18 -16.83 -11.43 -9.97
C LEU A 18 -15.97 -10.47 -10.82
N LEU A 19 -16.07 -10.52 -12.14
CA LEU A 19 -15.29 -9.65 -13.03
C LEU A 19 -15.72 -8.19 -12.93
N ALA A 20 -17.02 -7.91 -12.74
CA ALA A 20 -17.50 -6.55 -12.53
C ALA A 20 -16.89 -5.90 -11.26
N LEU A 21 -16.63 -6.70 -10.22
CA LEU A 21 -15.93 -6.25 -9.01
C LEU A 21 -14.41 -6.26 -9.17
N ALA A 22 -13.85 -7.30 -9.79
CA ALA A 22 -12.40 -7.51 -9.88
C ALA A 22 -11.72 -6.58 -10.88
N ILE A 23 -12.34 -6.26 -12.03
CA ILE A 23 -11.71 -5.43 -13.07
C ILE A 23 -11.33 -4.04 -12.53
N PRO A 24 -12.22 -3.28 -11.85
CA PRO A 24 -11.84 -2.01 -11.24
C PRO A 24 -10.69 -2.13 -10.23
N LEU A 25 -10.70 -3.19 -9.41
CA LEU A 25 -9.65 -3.45 -8.42
C LEU A 25 -8.31 -3.79 -9.08
N ILE A 26 -8.32 -4.59 -10.15
CA ILE A 26 -7.14 -4.94 -10.95
C ILE A 26 -6.58 -3.68 -11.60
N LEU A 27 -7.42 -2.82 -12.19
CA LEU A 27 -6.98 -1.57 -12.80
C LEU A 27 -6.37 -0.62 -11.76
N SER A 28 -7.00 -0.49 -10.59
CA SER A 28 -6.51 0.33 -9.49
C SER A 28 -5.15 -0.17 -8.97
N THR A 29 -5.02 -1.47 -8.74
CA THR A 29 -3.76 -2.08 -8.28
C THR A 29 -2.69 -2.07 -9.37
N GLY A 30 -3.09 -2.26 -10.63
CA GLY A 30 -2.18 -2.18 -11.79
C GLY A 30 -1.65 -0.78 -12.03
N ALA A 31 -2.45 0.26 -11.76
CA ALA A 31 -2.01 1.65 -11.85
C ALA A 31 -0.84 1.94 -10.90
N TRP A 32 -0.81 1.31 -9.71
CA TRP A 32 0.36 1.39 -8.81
C TRP A 32 1.63 0.89 -9.49
N SER A 33 1.59 -0.27 -10.15
CA SER A 33 2.75 -0.81 -10.88
C SER A 33 3.23 0.11 -11.99
N VAL A 34 2.31 0.74 -12.73
CA VAL A 34 2.65 1.71 -13.80
C VAL A 34 3.28 2.97 -13.21
N GLN A 35 2.69 3.54 -12.15
CA GLN A 35 3.25 4.69 -11.43
C GLN A 35 4.67 4.40 -10.97
N HIS A 36 4.86 3.22 -10.38
CA HIS A 36 6.13 2.71 -9.91
C HIS A 36 7.18 2.54 -11.02
N PHE A 37 6.77 2.07 -12.19
CA PHE A 37 7.64 1.97 -13.35
C PHE A 37 8.06 3.35 -13.85
N VAL A 38 7.10 4.26 -14.00
CA VAL A 38 7.32 5.64 -14.46
C VAL A 38 8.25 6.40 -13.50
N ASP A 39 8.06 6.29 -12.19
CA ASP A 39 8.94 6.87 -11.17
C ASP A 39 10.41 6.43 -11.38
N ARG A 40 10.63 5.13 -11.57
CA ARG A 40 11.97 4.57 -11.77
C ARG A 40 12.58 4.98 -13.11
N MET A 41 11.77 5.16 -14.14
CA MET A 41 12.22 5.71 -15.42
C MET A 41 12.75 7.13 -15.25
N PHE A 42 12.02 8.00 -14.53
CA PHE A 42 12.48 9.36 -14.24
C PHE A 42 13.75 9.41 -13.40
N LEU A 43 13.85 8.57 -12.36
CA LEU A 43 15.05 8.51 -11.52
C LEU A 43 16.28 8.03 -12.30
N THR A 44 16.10 7.06 -13.20
CA THR A 44 17.19 6.57 -14.07
C THR A 44 17.70 7.66 -15.01
N TRP A 45 16.81 8.50 -15.55
CA TRP A 45 17.20 9.64 -16.38
C TRP A 45 17.82 10.78 -15.57
N TYR A 46 17.50 10.89 -14.29
CA TYR A 46 18.03 11.92 -13.41
C TYR A 46 19.47 11.62 -12.98
N SER A 47 19.73 10.46 -12.36
CA SER A 47 21.09 10.02 -12.02
C SER A 47 21.16 8.56 -11.56
N PRO A 48 22.30 7.87 -11.78
CA PRO A 48 22.54 6.52 -11.25
C PRO A 48 22.40 6.44 -9.71
N GLU A 49 22.82 7.48 -8.99
CA GLU A 49 22.78 7.51 -7.53
C GLU A 49 21.34 7.61 -7.01
N ALA A 50 20.45 8.35 -7.70
CA ALA A 50 19.06 8.48 -7.31
C ALA A 50 18.27 7.18 -7.48
N ILE A 51 18.44 6.48 -8.61
CA ILE A 51 17.81 5.16 -8.81
C ILE A 51 18.38 4.11 -7.84
N ALA A 52 19.68 4.16 -7.54
CA ALA A 52 20.32 3.27 -6.56
C ALA A 52 19.78 3.48 -5.14
N ALA A 53 19.45 4.71 -4.78
CA ALA A 53 18.88 5.07 -3.48
C ALA A 53 17.39 4.70 -3.34
N ALA A 54 16.62 4.75 -4.42
CA ALA A 54 15.16 4.63 -4.36
C ALA A 54 14.66 3.25 -3.91
N MET A 55 15.32 2.17 -4.34
CA MET A 55 14.93 0.81 -3.94
C MET A 55 15.10 0.55 -2.43
N PRO A 56 16.29 0.76 -1.82
CA PRO A 56 16.47 0.53 -0.38
C PRO A 56 15.59 1.46 0.47
N ALA A 57 15.51 2.75 0.11
CA ALA A 57 14.64 3.69 0.80
C ALA A 57 13.15 3.33 0.68
N GLY A 58 12.70 2.94 -0.52
CA GLY A 58 11.34 2.51 -0.78
C GLY A 58 10.95 1.23 -0.02
N ILE A 59 11.82 0.22 -0.01
CA ILE A 59 11.57 -1.04 0.73
C ILE A 59 11.50 -0.80 2.23
N LEU A 60 12.36 0.06 2.78
CA LEU A 60 12.30 0.42 4.19
C LEU A 60 10.96 1.07 4.54
N ASN A 61 10.53 2.06 3.76
CA ASN A 61 9.24 2.70 3.94
C ASN A 61 8.07 1.69 3.81
N PHE A 62 8.07 0.88 2.75
CA PHE A 62 7.04 -0.14 2.52
C PHE A 62 6.97 -1.17 3.66
N THR A 63 8.11 -1.58 4.21
CA THR A 63 8.18 -2.52 5.33
C THR A 63 7.48 -1.95 6.57
N LEU A 64 7.74 -0.68 6.89
CA LEU A 64 7.09 0.01 8.01
C LEU A 64 5.58 0.19 7.74
N MET A 65 5.20 0.59 6.53
CA MET A 65 3.79 0.75 6.15
C MET A 65 3.01 -0.57 6.16
N SER A 66 3.64 -1.68 5.76
CA SER A 66 2.97 -2.97 5.57
C SER A 66 2.26 -3.47 6.83
N PHE A 67 2.84 -3.23 8.01
CA PHE A 67 2.22 -3.60 9.27
C PHE A 67 0.86 -2.91 9.47
N PHE A 68 0.81 -1.60 9.25
CA PHE A 68 -0.41 -0.79 9.40
C PHE A 68 -1.39 -1.05 8.27
N LEU A 69 -0.91 -1.16 7.03
CA LEU A 69 -1.72 -1.47 5.86
C LEU A 69 -2.43 -2.82 6.02
N GLY A 70 -1.70 -3.86 6.44
CA GLY A 70 -2.27 -5.18 6.69
C GLY A 70 -3.28 -5.18 7.84
N THR A 71 -2.96 -4.49 8.95
CA THR A 71 -3.83 -4.41 10.11
C THR A 71 -5.13 -3.65 9.81
N ALA A 72 -5.03 -2.48 9.18
CA ALA A 72 -6.20 -1.70 8.76
C ALA A 72 -7.01 -2.44 7.68
N GLY A 73 -6.36 -3.23 6.84
CA GLY A 73 -7.01 -4.06 5.81
C GLY A 73 -8.02 -5.07 6.37
N TYR A 74 -7.87 -5.54 7.62
CA TYR A 74 -8.85 -6.43 8.26
C TYR A 74 -10.25 -5.82 8.42
N VAL A 75 -10.36 -4.49 8.37
CA VAL A 75 -11.66 -3.81 8.34
C VAL A 75 -12.56 -4.36 7.24
N ASN A 76 -12.01 -4.66 6.04
CA ASN A 76 -12.81 -5.22 4.94
C ASN A 76 -13.47 -6.56 5.32
N THR A 77 -12.74 -7.43 6.02
CA THR A 77 -13.27 -8.71 6.50
C THR A 77 -14.38 -8.50 7.52
N PHE A 78 -14.19 -7.60 8.50
CA PHE A 78 -15.21 -7.32 9.50
C PHE A 78 -16.45 -6.66 8.90
N VAL A 79 -16.28 -5.73 7.97
CA VAL A 79 -17.40 -5.09 7.25
C VAL A 79 -18.20 -6.14 6.49
N ALA A 80 -17.54 -7.02 5.73
CA ALA A 80 -18.23 -8.10 5.01
C ALA A 80 -19.00 -9.04 5.94
N GLN A 81 -18.39 -9.44 7.07
CA GLN A 81 -19.02 -10.30 8.07
C GLN A 81 -20.24 -9.63 8.74
N TYR A 82 -20.10 -8.37 9.14
CA TYR A 82 -21.20 -7.64 9.78
C TYR A 82 -22.34 -7.34 8.81
N TYR A 83 -22.01 -7.01 7.56
CA TYR A 83 -23.00 -6.83 6.51
C TYR A 83 -23.77 -8.13 6.26
N GLY A 84 -23.07 -9.26 6.10
CA GLY A 84 -23.70 -10.58 5.92
C GLY A 84 -24.55 -11.04 7.11
N ALA A 85 -24.20 -10.64 8.32
CA ALA A 85 -24.95 -10.92 9.54
C ALA A 85 -26.07 -9.91 9.86
N GLN A 86 -26.35 -8.95 8.95
CA GLN A 86 -27.31 -7.86 9.14
C GLN A 86 -27.06 -6.98 10.39
N ARG A 87 -25.80 -6.90 10.85
CA ARG A 87 -25.36 -6.09 12.01
C ARG A 87 -24.74 -4.77 11.58
N TYR A 88 -25.50 -3.96 10.85
CA TYR A 88 -25.00 -2.74 10.22
C TYR A 88 -24.48 -1.72 11.24
N GLU A 89 -24.99 -1.73 12.47
CA GLU A 89 -24.56 -0.88 13.58
C GLU A 89 -23.09 -1.10 13.98
N ARG A 90 -22.52 -2.27 13.66
CA ARG A 90 -21.12 -2.61 13.96
C ARG A 90 -20.12 -2.21 12.86
N ILE A 91 -20.62 -1.88 11.67
CA ILE A 91 -19.78 -1.50 10.52
C ILE A 91 -19.03 -0.20 10.81
N GLY A 92 -19.75 0.84 11.27
CA GLY A 92 -19.16 2.14 11.60
C GLY A 92 -18.02 2.04 12.62
N PRO A 93 -18.23 1.41 13.78
CA PRO A 93 -17.17 1.18 14.76
C PRO A 93 -15.96 0.43 14.19
N ALA A 94 -16.17 -0.58 13.35
CA ALA A 94 -15.07 -1.33 12.73
C ALA A 94 -14.24 -0.47 11.77
N VAL A 95 -14.89 0.35 10.95
CA VAL A 95 -14.22 1.30 10.05
C VAL A 95 -13.39 2.30 10.84
N TRP A 96 -13.93 2.83 11.94
CA TRP A 96 -13.19 3.74 12.82
C TRP A 96 -11.93 3.11 13.43
N GLN A 97 -11.95 1.82 13.77
CA GLN A 97 -10.73 1.14 14.22
C GLN A 97 -9.64 1.15 13.14
N GLY A 98 -9.99 0.95 11.87
CA GLY A 98 -9.05 1.08 10.76
C GLY A 98 -8.48 2.49 10.62
N VAL A 99 -9.32 3.51 10.75
CA VAL A 99 -8.89 4.92 10.73
C VAL A 99 -7.93 5.22 11.88
N TYR A 100 -8.21 4.75 13.09
CA TYR A 100 -7.30 4.94 14.23
C TYR A 100 -5.95 4.24 14.01
N VAL A 101 -5.96 3.00 13.50
CA VAL A 101 -4.73 2.28 13.15
C VAL A 101 -3.94 3.05 12.08
N ALA A 102 -4.60 3.60 11.06
CA ALA A 102 -3.96 4.40 10.01
C ALA A 102 -3.34 5.69 10.56
N LEU A 103 -4.06 6.44 11.40
CA LEU A 103 -3.56 7.66 12.02
C LEU A 103 -2.37 7.40 12.96
N ILE A 104 -2.45 6.34 13.77
CA ILE A 104 -1.33 5.90 14.61
C ILE A 104 -0.13 5.52 13.74
N GLY A 105 -0.37 4.78 12.66
CA GLY A 105 0.66 4.41 11.68
C GLY A 105 1.33 5.64 11.07
N ALA A 106 0.56 6.64 10.64
CA ALA A 106 1.09 7.88 10.07
C ALA A 106 1.98 8.63 11.08
N VAL A 107 1.56 8.74 12.35
CA VAL A 107 2.39 9.38 13.40
C VAL A 107 3.67 8.60 13.66
N LEU A 108 3.59 7.27 13.76
CA LEU A 108 4.76 6.42 14.01
C LEU A 108 5.74 6.43 12.83
N ILE A 109 5.26 6.46 11.60
CA ILE A 109 6.09 6.60 10.39
C ILE A 109 6.68 8.01 10.31
N ALA A 110 5.93 9.06 10.62
CA ALA A 110 6.49 10.42 10.68
C ALA A 110 7.61 10.53 11.72
N ALA A 111 7.51 9.81 12.85
CA ALA A 111 8.53 9.77 13.87
C ALA A 111 9.87 9.14 13.42
N THR A 112 9.89 8.36 12.32
CA THR A 112 11.14 7.79 11.77
C THR A 112 11.89 8.72 10.82
N ILE A 113 11.26 9.79 10.34
CA ILE A 113 11.87 10.82 9.47
C ILE A 113 13.23 11.34 10.02
N PRO A 114 13.34 11.77 11.30
CA PRO A 114 14.61 12.25 11.84
C PRO A 114 15.64 11.12 12.06
N LEU A 115 15.21 9.86 12.10
CA LEU A 115 16.09 8.70 12.30
C LEU A 115 16.76 8.24 11.00
N ALA A 116 16.23 8.63 9.84
CA ALA A 116 16.71 8.21 8.53
C ALA A 116 18.23 8.44 8.30
N PRO A 117 18.83 9.61 8.62
CA PRO A 117 20.27 9.83 8.42
C PRO A 117 21.16 8.98 9.34
N GLY A 118 20.63 8.49 10.46
CA GLY A 118 21.31 7.53 11.32
C GLY A 118 21.25 6.14 10.71
N PHE A 119 20.06 5.71 10.30
CA PHE A 119 19.82 4.40 9.71
C PHE A 119 20.64 4.17 8.42
N PHE A 120 20.54 5.07 7.42
CA PHE A 120 21.25 4.89 6.14
C PHE A 120 22.77 4.99 6.24
N ARG A 121 23.28 5.61 7.31
CA ARG A 121 24.72 5.61 7.60
C ARG A 121 25.22 4.24 8.04
N LEU A 122 24.39 3.44 8.70
CA LEU A 122 24.72 2.08 9.12
C LEU A 122 24.74 1.10 7.94
N VAL A 123 24.03 1.42 6.85
CA VAL A 123 24.00 0.59 5.63
C VAL A 123 25.35 0.59 4.91
N GLY A 124 26.09 1.71 4.96
CA GLY A 124 27.45 1.79 4.44
C GLY A 124 27.58 2.07 2.94
N HIS A 125 26.53 2.61 2.30
CA HIS A 125 26.61 3.06 0.90
C HIS A 125 27.47 4.32 0.72
N GLU A 126 27.80 4.68 -0.52
CA GLU A 126 28.50 5.92 -0.83
C GLU A 126 27.72 7.14 -0.31
N ARG A 127 28.44 8.21 0.10
CA ARG A 127 27.83 9.38 0.73
C ARG A 127 26.75 10.05 -0.13
N THR A 128 26.95 10.10 -1.44
CA THR A 128 26.00 10.65 -2.42
C THR A 128 24.69 9.84 -2.45
N VAL A 129 24.79 8.52 -2.52
CA VAL A 129 23.65 7.58 -2.47
C VAL A 129 22.92 7.72 -1.12
N GLN A 130 23.63 7.76 0.01
CA GLN A 130 23.02 7.93 1.33
C GLN A 130 22.17 9.20 1.43
N LEU A 131 22.62 10.32 0.84
CA LEU A 131 21.87 11.57 0.85
C LEU A 131 20.55 11.43 0.08
N TYR A 132 20.57 10.73 -1.06
CA TYR A 132 19.35 10.43 -1.81
C TYR A 132 18.46 9.41 -1.08
N GLU A 133 19.01 8.41 -0.39
CA GLU A 133 18.23 7.45 0.40
C GLU A 133 17.44 8.15 1.50
N VAL A 134 18.12 9.04 2.24
CA VAL A 134 17.50 9.86 3.28
C VAL A 134 16.40 10.73 2.68
N SER A 135 16.70 11.46 1.61
CA SER A 135 15.75 12.40 1.00
C SER A 135 14.52 11.67 0.47
N TYR A 136 14.72 10.58 -0.27
CA TYR A 136 13.64 9.77 -0.84
C TYR A 136 12.78 9.14 0.27
N TYR A 137 13.39 8.55 1.29
CA TYR A 137 12.68 7.98 2.42
C TYR A 137 11.84 9.01 3.19
N GLN A 138 12.41 10.19 3.46
CA GLN A 138 11.69 11.26 4.18
C GLN A 138 10.48 11.74 3.38
N ILE A 139 10.61 11.90 2.07
CA ILE A 139 9.49 12.25 1.17
C ILE A 139 8.40 11.19 1.23
N LEU A 140 8.76 9.90 1.16
CA LEU A 140 7.78 8.81 1.26
C LEU A 140 7.07 8.78 2.62
N CYS A 141 7.79 9.07 3.72
CA CYS A 141 7.20 9.09 5.06
C CYS A 141 6.21 10.25 5.25
N VAL A 142 6.45 11.41 4.63
CA VAL A 142 5.47 12.51 4.60
C VAL A 142 4.21 12.10 3.84
N GLY A 143 4.37 11.33 2.77
CA GLY A 143 3.25 10.76 2.01
C GLY A 143 2.47 9.64 2.73
N ALA A 144 2.89 9.22 3.93
CA ALA A 144 2.23 8.16 4.69
C ALA A 144 0.98 8.63 5.45
N PHE A 145 0.65 9.93 5.40
CA PHE A 145 -0.60 10.44 5.94
C PHE A 145 -1.81 9.90 5.13
N PRO A 146 -2.87 9.40 5.78
CA PRO A 146 -4.02 8.78 5.10
C PRO A 146 -4.88 9.75 4.28
#